data_AF-E6V6Y1-F1
#
_entry.id   AF-E6V6Y1-F1
#
_cell.length_a   1.000
_cell.length_b   1.000
_cell.length_c   1.000
_cell.angle_alpha   90.00
_cell.angle_beta   90.00
_cell.angle_gamma   90.00
#
_symmetry.space_group_name_H-M   'P 1'
#
loop_
_entity.id
_entity.type
_entity.pdbx_description
1 polymer ?
#
loop_
_entity_poly.entity_id
_entity_poly.type
_entity_poly.pdbx_seq_one_letter_code
_entity_poly.pdbx_strand_id
1 'polypeptide(L)'
;MAAANIGAMSSNPTQISARIVAPVEFRAGDGPLLEIREGECQVIVEGDSAVLTWTEDGQPLTAAIPKIEFDRFIESGAIVLGVS
;
A
#
# COMPACT_ATOMS: atom_id res chain seq x y z
N MET A 1 36.12 -9.45 -22.18
CA MET A 1 35.33 -8.72 -21.16
C MET A 1 33.87 -8.86 -21.54
N ALA A 2 33.11 -9.70 -20.84
CA ALA A 2 31.68 -9.83 -21.06
C ALA A 2 30.95 -8.82 -20.17
N ALA A 3 30.14 -7.95 -20.76
CA ALA A 3 29.23 -7.09 -20.02
C ALA A 3 28.05 -7.93 -19.57
N ALA A 4 27.90 -8.11 -18.25
CA ALA A 4 26.68 -8.67 -17.70
C ALA A 4 25.56 -7.64 -17.83
N ASN A 5 24.69 -7.79 -18.83
CA ASN A 5 23.38 -7.14 -18.84
C ASN A 5 22.52 -7.81 -17.77
N ILE A 6 22.70 -7.41 -16.51
CA ILE A 6 21.69 -7.58 -15.49
C ILE A 6 20.58 -6.58 -15.81
N GLY A 7 19.64 -6.97 -16.68
CA GLY A 7 18.37 -6.29 -16.77
C GLY A 7 17.78 -6.26 -15.38
N ALA A 8 17.72 -5.08 -14.76
CA ALA A 8 16.99 -4.89 -13.53
C ALA A 8 15.60 -5.52 -13.74
N MET A 9 15.26 -6.50 -12.91
CA MET A 9 13.91 -7.07 -12.89
C MET A 9 12.97 -5.94 -12.47
N SER A 10 12.53 -5.15 -13.44
CA SER A 10 11.56 -4.08 -13.24
C SER A 10 10.27 -4.75 -12.79
N SER A 11 10.05 -4.78 -11.48
CA SER A 11 8.79 -5.20 -10.90
C SER A 11 7.77 -4.14 -11.32
N ASN A 12 6.90 -4.48 -12.25
CA ASN A 12 5.82 -3.56 -12.60
C ASN A 12 4.94 -3.33 -11.36
N PRO A 13 4.59 -2.07 -11.05
CA PRO A 13 3.66 -1.78 -9.97
C PRO A 13 2.34 -2.49 -10.23
N THR A 14 1.83 -3.20 -9.22
CA THR A 14 0.52 -3.86 -9.28
C THR A 14 -0.51 -2.93 -8.67
N GLN A 15 -1.50 -2.50 -9.46
CA GLN A 15 -2.60 -1.68 -8.98
C GLN A 15 -3.81 -2.55 -8.62
N ILE A 16 -4.38 -2.32 -7.43
CA ILE A 16 -5.43 -3.17 -6.84
C ILE A 16 -6.50 -2.26 -6.23
N SER A 17 -7.77 -2.53 -6.50
CA SER A 17 -8.87 -1.95 -5.74
C SER A 17 -9.03 -2.64 -4.41
N ALA A 18 -9.23 -1.88 -3.34
CA ALA A 18 -9.32 -2.41 -1.99
C ALA A 18 -10.28 -1.60 -1.13
N ARG A 19 -10.54 -2.11 0.07
CA ARG A 19 -11.34 -1.43 1.09
C ARG A 19 -10.67 -1.54 2.45
N ILE A 20 -10.60 -0.41 3.15
CA ILE A 20 -10.29 -0.37 4.57
C ILE A 20 -11.57 -0.77 5.33
N VAL A 21 -11.51 -1.86 6.08
CA VAL A 21 -12.64 -2.46 6.83
C VAL A 21 -12.53 -2.20 8.33
N ALA A 22 -11.32 -1.95 8.82
CA ALA A 22 -11.06 -1.47 10.17
C ALA A 22 -9.94 -0.41 10.12
N PRO A 23 -9.86 0.51 11.10
CA PRO A 23 -8.84 1.55 11.11
C PRO A 23 -7.44 0.97 10.91
N VAL A 24 -6.73 1.52 9.91
CA VAL A 24 -5.33 1.18 9.67
C VAL A 24 -4.49 2.24 10.36
N GLU A 25 -3.82 1.84 11.44
CA GLU A 25 -2.92 2.68 12.21
C GLU A 25 -1.48 2.28 11.95
N PHE A 26 -0.67 3.21 11.47
CA PHE A 26 0.73 2.95 11.15
C PHE A 26 1.61 4.17 11.39
N ARG A 27 2.89 3.93 11.69
CA ARG A 27 3.89 4.97 11.84
C ARG A 27 5.00 4.82 10.81
N ALA A 28 5.18 5.84 9.98
CA ALA A 28 6.31 5.93 9.06
C ALA A 28 7.58 6.32 9.84
N GLY A 29 8.39 5.34 10.24
CA GLY A 29 9.56 5.59 11.08
C GLY A 29 9.18 6.25 12.41
N ASP A 30 9.76 7.43 12.69
CA ASP A 30 9.46 8.24 13.88
C ASP A 30 8.38 9.32 13.65
N GLY A 31 7.71 9.31 12.49
CA GLY A 31 6.64 10.25 12.15
C GLY A 31 5.42 10.14 13.08
N PRO A 32 4.39 11.00 12.93
CA PRO A 32 3.15 10.85 13.67
C PRO A 32 2.45 9.51 13.35
N LEU A 33 1.60 9.04 14.26
CA LEU A 33 0.71 7.91 13.96
C LEU A 33 -0.30 8.38 12.91
N LEU A 34 -0.35 7.71 11.77
CA LEU A 34 -1.36 7.91 10.74
C LEU A 34 -2.52 6.95 11.00
N GLU A 35 -3.73 7.47 11.01
CA GLU A 35 -4.98 6.70 10.98
C GLU A 35 -5.60 6.83 9.59
N ILE A 36 -5.86 5.70 8.93
CA ILE A 36 -6.67 5.64 7.71
C ILE A 36 -8.01 5.01 8.07
N ARG A 37 -9.09 5.78 7.89
CA ARG A 37 -10.45 5.37 8.22
C ARG A 37 -11.02 4.37 7.22
N GLU A 38 -12.08 3.70 7.63
CA GLU A 38 -12.85 2.78 6.80
C GLU A 38 -13.33 3.47 5.50
N GLY A 39 -13.20 2.77 4.37
CA GLY A 39 -13.54 3.34 3.08
C GLY A 39 -12.86 2.65 1.90
N GLU A 40 -13.25 3.04 0.69
CA GLU A 40 -12.62 2.57 -0.54
C GLU A 40 -11.22 3.16 -0.70
N CYS A 41 -10.29 2.34 -1.19
CA CYS A 41 -8.94 2.79 -1.50
C CYS A 41 -8.39 2.08 -2.74
N GLN A 42 -7.43 2.74 -3.41
CA GLN A 42 -6.55 2.09 -4.39
C GLN A 42 -5.21 1.79 -3.74
N VAL A 43 -4.65 0.63 -4.07
CA VAL A 43 -3.31 0.22 -3.64
C VAL A 43 -2.42 0.04 -4.86
N ILE A 44 -1.20 0.58 -4.79
CA ILE A 44 -0.13 0.28 -5.72
C ILE A 44 0.97 -0.46 -4.95
N VAL A 45 1.25 -1.70 -5.31
CA VAL A 45 2.33 -2.51 -4.71
C VAL A 45 3.53 -2.50 -5.64
N GLU A 46 4.69 -2.07 -5.14
CA GLU A 46 5.96 -2.04 -5.87
C GLU A 46 7.12 -2.38 -4.92
N GLY A 47 7.88 -3.44 -5.25
CA GLY A 47 8.98 -3.91 -4.41
C GLY A 47 8.52 -4.20 -2.97
N ASP A 48 9.20 -3.59 -1.99
CA ASP A 48 8.94 -3.76 -0.56
C ASP A 48 7.99 -2.68 0.01
N SER A 49 7.19 -2.04 -0.84
CA SER A 49 6.27 -0.97 -0.44
C SER A 49 4.88 -1.10 -1.08
N ALA A 50 3.89 -0.57 -0.39
CA ALA A 50 2.54 -0.37 -0.89
C ALA A 50 2.12 1.10 -0.70
N VAL A 51 1.53 1.71 -1.73
CA VAL A 51 0.98 3.06 -1.68
C VAL A 51 -0.53 2.96 -1.67
N LEU A 52 -1.13 3.40 -0.56
CA LEU A 52 -2.58 3.49 -0.41
C LEU A 52 -3.03 4.89 -0.83
N THR A 53 -4.12 4.96 -1.58
CA THR A 53 -4.79 6.21 -1.95
C THR A 53 -6.26 6.11 -1.60
N TRP A 54 -6.78 7.05 -0.82
CA TRP A 54 -8.19 7.09 -0.39
C TRP A 54 -8.71 8.53 -0.46
N THR A 55 -10.01 8.72 -0.21
CA THR A 55 -10.62 10.06 -0.12
C THR A 55 -11.02 10.34 1.32
N GLU A 56 -10.68 11.52 1.83
CA GLU A 56 -11.15 12.03 3.12
C GLU A 56 -11.56 13.49 2.94
N ASP A 57 -12.74 13.88 3.44
CA ASP A 57 -13.31 15.22 3.27
C ASP A 57 -13.31 15.72 1.81
N GLY A 58 -13.53 14.80 0.87
CA GLY A 58 -13.52 15.06 -0.57
C GLY A 58 -12.12 15.27 -1.18
N GLN A 59 -11.05 15.09 -0.40
CA GLN A 59 -9.67 15.27 -0.83
C GLN A 59 -8.97 13.90 -0.96
N PRO A 60 -8.25 13.65 -2.06
CA PRO A 60 -7.44 12.46 -2.18
C PRO A 60 -6.23 12.56 -1.25
N LEU A 61 -6.04 11.54 -0.42
CA LEU A 61 -4.89 11.37 0.45
C LEU A 61 -4.10 10.14 0.01
N THR A 62 -2.81 10.13 0.33
CA THR A 62 -1.92 9.03 -0.01
C THR A 62 -0.93 8.72 1.11
N ALA A 63 -0.62 7.45 1.30
CA ALA A 63 0.37 6.98 2.26
C ALA A 63 1.15 5.80 1.68
N ALA A 64 2.48 5.90 1.73
CA ALA A 64 3.36 4.77 1.47
C ALA A 64 3.63 4.02 2.78
N ILE A 65 3.40 2.71 2.77
CA ILE A 65 3.69 1.81 3.90
C ILE A 65 4.61 0.67 3.46
N PRO A 66 5.43 0.11 4.35
CA PRO A 66 6.19 -1.10 4.06
C PRO A 66 5.25 -2.24 3.66
N LYS A 67 5.67 -3.05 2.69
CA LYS A 67 4.86 -4.20 2.22
C LYS A 67 4.52 -5.16 3.37
N ILE A 68 5.43 -5.35 4.33
CA ILE A 68 5.18 -6.18 5.51
C ILE A 68 4.04 -5.66 6.38
N GLU A 69 3.89 -4.34 6.51
CA GLU A 69 2.75 -3.75 7.23
C GLU A 69 1.46 -3.92 6.43
N PHE A 70 1.53 -3.69 5.11
CA PHE A 70 0.41 -3.91 4.21
C PHE A 70 -0.13 -5.33 4.27
N ASP A 71 0.77 -6.32 4.18
CA ASP A 71 0.44 -7.74 4.26
C ASP A 71 -0.21 -8.06 5.62
N ARG A 72 0.32 -7.52 6.72
CA ARG A 72 -0.28 -7.67 8.06
C ARG A 72 -1.72 -7.15 8.12
N PHE A 73 -2.02 -6.03 7.46
CA PHE A 73 -3.38 -5.49 7.41
C PHE A 73 -4.33 -6.33 6.55
N ILE A 74 -3.83 -7.02 5.52
CA ILE A 74 -4.61 -8.00 4.77
C ILE A 74 -4.89 -9.22 5.65
N GLU A 75 -3.85 -9.76 6.30
CA GLU A 75 -3.97 -10.96 7.15
C GLU A 75 -4.91 -10.74 8.34
N SER A 76 -4.92 -9.54 8.93
CA SER A 76 -5.85 -9.19 10.01
C SER A 76 -7.28 -8.91 9.53
N GLY A 77 -7.48 -8.75 8.22
CA GLY A 77 -8.75 -8.34 7.63
C GLY A 77 -9.06 -6.84 7.75
N ALA A 78 -8.11 -6.02 8.20
CA ALA A 78 -8.25 -4.56 8.22
C ALA A 78 -8.29 -3.96 6.81
N ILE A 79 -7.65 -4.63 5.84
CA ILE A 79 -7.73 -4.32 4.41
C ILE A 79 -8.24 -5.55 3.67
N VAL A 80 -9.26 -5.36 2.82
CA VAL A 80 -9.75 -6.40 1.91
C VAL A 80 -9.45 -5.99 0.49
N LEU A 81 -8.74 -6.85 -0.23
CA LEU A 81 -8.47 -6.67 -1.66
C LEU A 81 -9.72 -7.01 -2.47
N GLY A 82 -10.04 -6.16 -3.44
CA GLY A 82 -11.03 -6.41 -4.46
C GLY A 82 -10.54 -7.45 -5.45
N VAL A 83 -11.48 -8.21 -6.00
CA VAL A 83 -11.22 -9.04 -7.17
C VAL A 83 -11.17 -8.14 -8.40
N SER A 84 -10.05 -8.18 -9.12
CA SER A 84 -9.88 -7.54 -10.43
C SER A 84 -10.26 -8.53 -11.53
#